data_AF-A0A3C1PMJ6-F1
#
_entry.id   AF-A0A3C1PMJ6-F1
#
_cell.length_a   1.000
_cell.length_b   1.000
_cell.length_c   1.000
_cell.angle_alpha   90.00
_cell.angle_beta   90.00
_cell.angle_gamma   90.00
#
_symmetry.space_group_name_H-M   'P 1'
#
loop_
_entity.id
_entity.type
_entity.pdbx_description
1 polymer ?
#
loop_
_entity_poly.entity_id
_entity_poly.type
_entity_poly.pdbx_seq_one_letter_code
_entity_poly.pdbx_strand_id
1 'polypeptide(L)'
;MNNEMDDFSVKPGVPNLYGLVGGEANSVQPGKRMLSSMTPTIFEKDGNLFMVVGSPGGSTIITSVFQTFMNVAEYQMGMQEAVNAPRFHHQWLP
;
A
#
# COMPACT_ATOMS: atom_id res chain seq x y z
N MET A 1 10.47 -7.32 -19.26
CA MET A 1 9.09 -6.80 -19.32
C MET A 1 8.41 -7.08 -18.00
N ASN A 2 7.37 -6.33 -17.68
CA ASN A 2 6.69 -6.34 -16.39
C ASN A 2 5.30 -7.02 -16.53
N ASN A 3 4.57 -7.22 -15.42
CA ASN A 3 3.30 -7.97 -15.36
C ASN A 3 2.16 -7.21 -14.66
N GLU A 4 2.25 -5.88 -14.62
CA GLU A 4 1.37 -4.94 -13.89
C GLU A 4 -0.06 -4.94 -14.45
N MET A 5 -0.31 -5.58 -15.58
CA MET A 5 -1.67 -5.80 -16.09
C MET A 5 -2.56 -6.58 -15.11
N ASP A 6 -1.98 -7.37 -14.19
CA ASP A 6 -2.71 -8.08 -13.13
C ASP A 6 -3.31 -7.15 -12.07
N ASP A 7 -2.83 -5.90 -11.96
CA ASP A 7 -3.39 -4.91 -11.04
C ASP A 7 -4.74 -4.34 -11.53
N PHE A 8 -5.14 -4.60 -12.78
CA PHE A 8 -6.50 -4.32 -13.23
C PHE A 8 -7.51 -5.37 -12.73
N SER A 9 -8.76 -4.95 -12.57
CA SER A 9 -9.88 -5.88 -12.49
C SER A 9 -10.14 -6.51 -13.86
N VAL A 10 -9.70 -7.76 -14.02
CA VAL A 10 -9.97 -8.56 -15.23
C VAL A 10 -11.44 -8.94 -15.36
N LYS A 11 -12.14 -9.09 -14.23
CA LYS A 11 -13.58 -9.33 -14.13
C LYS A 11 -14.09 -8.78 -12.79
N PRO A 12 -15.26 -8.13 -12.75
CA PRO A 12 -15.83 -7.64 -11.50
C PRO A 12 -15.96 -8.75 -10.44
N GLY A 13 -15.46 -8.47 -9.23
CA GLY A 13 -15.52 -9.38 -8.08
C GLY A 13 -14.52 -10.55 -8.09
N VAL A 14 -13.68 -10.70 -9.13
CA VAL A 14 -12.63 -11.74 -9.16
C VAL A 14 -11.34 -11.16 -8.57
N PRO A 15 -10.71 -11.85 -7.60
CA PRO A 15 -9.45 -11.39 -7.01
C PRO A 15 -8.27 -11.49 -7.99
N ASN A 16 -7.35 -10.52 -7.91
CA ASN A 16 -6.04 -10.59 -8.57
C ASN A 16 -5.01 -11.37 -7.71
N LEU A 17 -3.73 -11.33 -8.09
CA LEU A 17 -2.64 -12.00 -7.36
C LEU A 17 -2.59 -11.64 -5.86
N TYR A 18 -3.03 -10.43 -5.48
CA TYR A 18 -3.04 -9.94 -4.11
C TYR A 18 -4.39 -10.11 -3.40
N GLY A 19 -5.35 -10.81 -4.00
CA GLY A 19 -6.69 -10.96 -3.42
C GLY A 19 -7.58 -9.72 -3.56
N LEU A 20 -7.11 -8.66 -4.24
CA LEU A 20 -7.88 -7.44 -4.41
C LEU A 20 -8.96 -7.63 -5.48
N VAL A 21 -10.18 -7.24 -5.16
CA VAL A 21 -11.31 -7.24 -6.09
C VAL A 21 -11.57 -5.84 -6.62
N GLY A 22 -12.08 -5.76 -7.85
CA GLY A 22 -12.45 -4.49 -8.47
C GLY A 22 -13.71 -4.61 -9.32
N GLY A 23 -13.96 -3.55 -10.09
CA GLY A 23 -15.07 -3.47 -11.05
C GLY A 23 -14.73 -2.46 -12.15
N GLU A 24 -15.74 -1.78 -12.67
CA GLU A 24 -15.60 -0.87 -13.83
C GLU A 24 -14.50 0.20 -13.65
N ALA A 25 -14.40 0.79 -12.46
CA ALA A 25 -13.41 1.84 -12.18
C ALA A 25 -11.97 1.39 -12.46
N ASN A 26 -11.63 0.12 -12.19
CA ASN A 26 -10.31 -0.46 -12.44
C ASN A 26 -10.35 -1.54 -13.53
N SER A 27 -11.26 -1.45 -14.50
CA SER A 27 -11.26 -2.37 -15.65
C SER A 27 -10.12 -2.06 -16.63
N VAL A 28 -9.69 -3.09 -17.38
CA VAL A 28 -8.68 -2.97 -18.45
C VAL A 28 -9.21 -2.08 -19.58
N GLN A 29 -8.42 -1.07 -19.97
CA GLN A 29 -8.70 -0.20 -21.11
C GLN A 29 -7.38 0.23 -21.79
N PRO A 30 -7.34 0.44 -23.12
CA PRO A 30 -6.13 0.88 -23.81
C PRO A 30 -5.58 2.20 -23.24
N GLY A 31 -4.29 2.24 -22.92
CA GLY A 31 -3.60 3.42 -22.39
C GLY A 31 -3.97 3.82 -20.95
N LYS A 32 -4.90 3.10 -20.30
CA LYS A 32 -5.25 3.34 -18.89
C LYS A 32 -4.15 2.83 -17.97
N ARG A 33 -3.98 3.48 -16.82
CA ARG A 33 -3.11 3.00 -15.74
C ARG A 33 -3.91 2.12 -14.79
N MET A 34 -3.34 0.99 -14.42
CA MET A 34 -3.86 0.12 -13.37
C MET A 34 -3.83 0.83 -12.01
N LEU A 35 -4.79 0.53 -11.15
CA LEU A 35 -4.76 0.96 -9.75
C LEU A 35 -3.59 0.30 -9.04
N SER A 36 -2.82 1.07 -8.25
CA SER A 36 -1.71 0.55 -7.46
C SER A 36 -1.94 0.80 -5.97
N SER A 37 -1.43 -0.10 -5.13
CA SER A 37 -1.35 0.08 -3.68
C SER A 37 -0.04 0.78 -3.23
N MET A 38 0.83 1.15 -4.17
CA MET A 38 2.09 1.84 -3.85
C MET A 38 1.81 3.15 -3.10
N THR A 39 2.43 3.28 -1.92
CA THR A 39 2.23 4.43 -1.02
C THR A 39 3.57 5.05 -0.62
N PRO A 40 4.38 5.57 -1.57
CA PRO A 40 5.59 6.33 -1.22
C PRO A 40 5.18 7.60 -0.46
N THR A 41 5.62 7.75 0.79
CA THR A 41 5.11 8.79 1.69
C THR A 41 6.23 9.59 2.33
N ILE A 42 6.08 10.91 2.31
CA ILE A 42 6.92 11.86 3.04
C ILE A 42 6.03 12.52 4.09
N PHE A 43 6.45 12.46 5.35
CA PHE A 43 5.77 13.12 6.45
C PHE A 43 6.57 14.36 6.86
N GLU A 44 5.86 15.47 7.04
CA GLU A 44 6.37 16.71 7.60
C GLU A 44 5.77 16.95 8.97
N LYS A 45 6.55 17.59 9.84
CA LYS A 45 6.10 18.08 11.15
C LYS A 45 6.61 19.50 11.31
N ASP A 46 5.69 20.43 11.54
CA ASP A 46 5.98 21.86 11.70
C ASP A 46 6.77 22.43 10.50
N GLY A 47 6.43 22.00 9.28
CA GLY A 47 7.06 22.42 8.03
C GLY A 47 8.48 21.86 7.80
N ASN A 48 8.94 20.94 8.64
CA ASN A 48 10.23 20.28 8.49
C ASN A 48 10.04 18.80 8.16
N LEU A 49 10.99 18.23 7.41
CA LEU A 49 11.00 16.80 7.13
C LEU A 49 11.03 16.00 8.44
N PHE A 50 10.05 15.11 8.61
CA PHE A 50 9.93 14.26 9.78
C PHE A 50 10.40 12.83 9.48
N MET A 51 9.89 12.22 8.40
CA MET A 51 10.29 10.87 7.97
C MET A 51 9.90 10.59 6.52
N VAL A 52 10.62 9.65 5.87
CA VAL A 52 10.35 9.15 4.52
C VAL A 52 10.13 7.65 4.60
N VAL A 53 8.98 7.16 4.13
CA VAL A 53 8.58 5.75 4.27
C VAL A 53 7.99 5.20 2.99
N GLY A 54 8.31 3.93 2.71
CA GLY A 54 7.69 3.11 1.69
C GLY A 54 7.87 1.63 2.02
N SER A 55 7.12 0.77 1.33
CA SER A 55 7.24 -0.69 1.45
C SER A 55 6.82 -1.35 0.14
N PRO A 56 7.42 -2.49 -0.25
CA PRO A 56 6.80 -3.42 -1.19
C PRO A 56 5.67 -4.21 -0.49
N GLY A 57 4.89 -4.99 -1.25
CA GLY A 57 3.93 -5.95 -0.67
C GLY A 57 2.51 -6.00 -1.27
N GLY A 58 2.26 -5.41 -2.44
CA GLY A 58 0.93 -5.41 -3.05
C GLY A 58 -0.12 -4.77 -2.14
N SER A 59 -1.19 -5.51 -1.83
CA SER A 59 -2.28 -5.05 -0.94
C SER A 59 -1.80 -4.65 0.47
N THR A 60 -0.69 -5.19 0.94
CA THR A 60 -0.15 -4.93 2.30
C THR A 60 0.65 -3.64 2.42
N ILE A 61 0.96 -2.95 1.30
CA ILE A 61 1.77 -1.72 1.31
C ILE A 61 1.10 -0.65 2.16
N ILE A 62 -0.19 -0.41 1.95
CA ILE A 62 -0.97 0.63 2.62
C ILE A 62 -0.91 0.44 4.14
N THR A 63 -1.21 -0.77 4.62
CA THR A 63 -1.19 -1.07 6.06
C THR A 63 0.22 -1.08 6.64
N SER A 64 1.24 -1.45 5.87
CA SER A 64 2.64 -1.44 6.32
C SER A 64 3.16 -0.02 6.54
N VAL A 65 2.86 0.89 5.61
CA VAL A 65 3.20 2.31 5.74
C VAL A 65 2.43 2.93 6.90
N PHE A 66 1.13 2.63 7.03
CA PHE A 66 0.31 3.11 8.15
C PHE A 66 0.87 2.67 9.51
N GLN A 67 1.17 1.38 9.69
CA GLN A 67 1.74 0.88 10.96
C GLN A 67 3.10 1.49 11.25
N THR A 68 3.96 1.66 10.24
CA THR A 68 5.28 2.30 10.44
C THR A 68 5.12 3.75 10.89
N PHE A 69 4.16 4.48 10.32
CA PHE A 69 3.83 5.83 10.78
C PHE A 69 3.33 5.84 12.23
N MET A 70 2.37 4.98 12.58
CA MET A 70 1.84 4.89 13.95
C MET A 70 2.93 4.53 14.96
N ASN A 71 3.82 3.60 14.62
CA ASN A 71 4.95 3.22 15.46
C ASN A 71 5.83 4.42 15.83
N VAL A 72 6.07 5.33 14.89
CA VAL A 72 6.88 6.53 15.12
C VAL A 72 6.04 7.64 15.79
N ALA A 73 4.88 7.96 15.23
CA ALA A 73 4.10 9.14 15.60
C ALA A 73 3.31 8.97 16.91
N GLU A 74 2.76 7.78 17.15
CA GLU A 74 1.95 7.47 18.33
C GLU A 74 2.77 6.74 19.40
N TYR A 75 3.48 5.67 19.01
CA TYR A 75 4.22 4.83 19.95
C TYR A 75 5.65 5.30 20.22
N GLN A 76 6.05 6.43 19.63
CA GLN A 76 7.34 7.11 19.87
C GLN A 76 8.57 6.22 19.64
N MET A 77 8.45 5.20 18.79
CA MET A 77 9.56 4.32 18.43
C MET A 77 10.58 5.04 17.56
N GLY A 78 11.84 4.63 17.67
CA GLY A 78 12.87 5.00 16.69
C GLY A 78 12.60 4.33 15.33
N MET A 79 13.11 4.90 14.23
CA MET A 79 12.83 4.38 12.87
C MET A 79 13.18 2.89 12.69
N GLN A 80 14.32 2.44 13.23
CA GLN A 80 14.73 1.04 13.12
C GLN A 80 13.79 0.10 13.88
N GLU A 81 13.34 0.52 15.06
CA GLU A 81 12.37 -0.21 15.88
C GLU A 81 11.01 -0.26 15.19
N ALA A 82 10.53 0.88 14.68
CA ALA A 82 9.26 0.99 13.97
C ALA A 82 9.18 0.06 12.75
N VAL A 83 10.28 -0.10 12.01
CA VAL A 83 10.36 -0.99 10.84
C VAL A 83 10.47 -2.47 11.23
N ASN A 84 11.18 -2.78 12.33
CA ASN A 84 11.38 -4.13 12.85
C ASN A 84 10.17 -4.67 13.62
N ALA A 85 9.29 -3.78 14.10
CA ALA A 85 8.08 -4.18 14.80
C ALA A 85 7.22 -5.11 13.91
N PRO A 86 6.63 -6.18 14.50
CA PRO A 86 5.70 -7.05 13.78
C PRO A 86 4.53 -6.26 13.18
N ARG A 87 4.02 -6.72 12.04
CA ARG A 87 2.91 -6.09 11.32
C ARG A 87 1.72 -7.03 11.23
N PHE A 88 0.52 -6.48 11.21
CA PHE A 88 -0.73 -7.19 10.91
C PHE A 88 -1.44 -6.54 9.71
N HIS A 89 -2.37 -7.26 9.09
CA HIS A 89 -3.06 -6.80 7.89
C HIS A 89 -4.45 -7.42 7.79
N HIS A 90 -5.41 -6.63 7.30
CA HIS A 90 -6.74 -7.07 6.90
C HIS A 90 -7.15 -6.24 5.69
N GLN A 91 -7.54 -6.88 4.58
CA GLN A 91 -7.88 -6.22 3.30
C GLN A 91 -9.37 -6.32 2.95
N TRP A 92 -10.18 -6.60 3.96
CA TRP A 92 -11.64 -6.78 3.90
C TRP A 92 -12.06 -8.12 3.30
N LEU A 93 -11.53 -8.49 2.12
CA LEU A 93 -11.82 -9.77 1.49
C LEU A 93 -10.53 -10.56 1.15
N PRO A 94 -10.30 -11.65 1.91
CA PRO A 94 -10.29 -11.57 3.37
C PRO A 94 -9.25 -10.51 3.84
#